data_AF-A0A094AL11-F1
#
_entry.id   AF-A0A094AL11-F1
#
_cell.length_a   1.000
_cell.length_b   1.000
_cell.length_c   1.000
_cell.angle_alpha   90.00
_cell.angle_beta   90.00
_cell.angle_gamma   90.00
#
_symmetry.space_group_name_H-M   'P 1'
#
loop_
_entity.id
_entity.type
_entity.pdbx_description
1 polymer ?
#
loop_
_entity_poly.entity_id
_entity_poly.type
_entity_poly.pdbx_seq_one_letter_code
_entity_poly.pdbx_strand_id
1 'polypeptide(L)'
;GYCGVGRPAAPIVSSKLEHLPDWALALAEPECEACPQHAFCYERLETACEPDFVLRPHPLALGGVIPLPPTCEPDGEKVRRIKAVADRAVEELRERRAKFECGALEEGGEVAKTPEIGEQELKRRVSEKRRRGMGQAEFEELWAGAIGEIMGREEVEVVKDEPTTPGHPRLSSSSLAKVPLSCALRRSLRLAVARHRLQIAILALIAAVLLYARAKYSAYLAISAKIPDLISLTLDRLAAQAARHSIDPTSFPEAYIPISQLRDDVLRDEHSLTKRDAIWQKVRNVVEMNANVRSAQRQDRNGEIARVWEWIGAVAGQVTERERRKSGRVSWGEFGEASSPVSGTDGGPEVVQQKWQEGRPIY
;
A
#
# COMPACT_ATOMS: atom_id res chain seq x y z
N GLY A 1 30.98 29.06 -61.56
CA GLY A 1 29.80 29.95 -61.53
C GLY A 1 28.54 29.10 -61.59
N TYR A 2 27.38 29.64 -61.23
CA TYR A 2 26.14 28.83 -61.23
C TYR A 2 25.65 28.49 -62.64
N CYS A 3 25.17 27.26 -62.82
CA CYS A 3 24.59 26.80 -64.09
C CYS A 3 23.37 27.66 -64.47
N GLY A 4 23.34 28.15 -65.72
CA GLY A 4 22.21 28.93 -66.23
C GLY A 4 22.17 30.40 -65.81
N VAL A 5 23.20 30.89 -65.09
CA VAL A 5 23.30 32.29 -64.64
C VAL A 5 24.45 32.99 -65.34
N GLY A 6 24.16 34.11 -66.02
CA GLY A 6 25.15 34.93 -66.71
C GLY A 6 25.44 34.50 -68.15
N ARG A 7 26.65 34.82 -68.64
CA ARG A 7 27.07 34.55 -70.03
C ARG A 7 27.58 33.11 -70.18
N PRO A 8 27.34 32.44 -71.33
CA PRO A 8 27.89 31.11 -71.60
C PRO A 8 29.42 31.15 -71.57
N ALA A 9 30.03 30.12 -70.99
CA ALA A 9 31.49 30.01 -70.90
C ALA A 9 32.10 29.91 -72.30
N ALA A 10 33.11 30.73 -72.57
CA ALA A 10 33.95 30.57 -73.75
C ALA A 10 35.02 29.52 -73.42
N PRO A 11 35.19 28.47 -74.25
CA PRO A 11 36.23 27.46 -74.02
C PRO A 11 37.60 28.14 -74.04
N ILE A 12 38.40 27.89 -73.01
CA ILE A 12 39.73 28.47 -72.83
C ILE A 12 40.76 27.59 -73.54
N VAL A 13 40.50 26.28 -73.61
CA VAL A 13 41.35 25.33 -74.29
C VAL A 13 40.99 25.31 -75.78
N SER A 14 41.75 26.06 -76.59
CA SER A 14 41.70 25.92 -78.05
C SER A 14 42.06 24.48 -78.44
N SER A 15 41.48 23.97 -79.53
CA SER A 15 41.61 22.61 -80.08
C SER A 15 43.03 22.11 -80.42
N LYS A 16 44.09 22.80 -79.96
CA LYS A 16 45.51 22.46 -80.14
C LYS A 16 46.17 21.82 -78.90
N LEU A 17 45.45 21.64 -77.79
CA LEU A 17 45.94 20.99 -76.56
C LEU A 17 45.21 19.65 -76.33
N GLU A 18 45.41 18.70 -77.24
CA GLU A 18 44.69 17.41 -77.31
C GLU A 18 45.27 16.32 -76.37
N HIS A 19 46.24 16.65 -75.51
CA HIS A 19 47.03 15.67 -74.73
C HIS A 19 47.15 15.98 -73.23
N LEU A 20 46.26 16.79 -72.66
CA LEU A 20 46.23 16.99 -71.21
C LEU A 20 45.50 15.81 -70.53
N PRO A 21 46.02 15.29 -69.41
CA PRO A 21 45.30 14.31 -68.60
C PRO A 21 44.02 14.91 -68.01
N ASP A 22 42.98 14.09 -67.84
CA ASP A 22 41.61 14.52 -67.46
C ASP A 22 41.54 15.43 -66.23
N TRP A 23 42.43 15.24 -65.24
CA TRP A 23 42.49 16.09 -64.05
C TRP A 23 42.92 17.54 -64.34
N ALA A 24 43.75 17.75 -65.38
CA ALA A 24 44.23 19.06 -65.77
C ALA A 24 43.17 19.82 -66.59
N LEU A 25 42.37 19.09 -67.37
CA LEU A 25 41.19 19.62 -68.05
C LEU A 25 40.12 20.07 -67.04
N ALA A 26 39.84 19.25 -66.02
CA ALA A 26 38.86 19.59 -64.98
C ALA A 26 39.27 20.82 -64.13
N LEU A 27 40.57 21.07 -63.97
CA LEU A 27 41.06 22.26 -63.26
C LEU A 27 41.08 23.51 -64.14
N ALA A 28 41.32 23.36 -65.45
CA ALA A 28 41.36 24.46 -66.41
C ALA A 28 39.96 24.92 -66.86
N GLU A 29 39.02 23.98 -66.98
CA GLU A 29 37.62 24.23 -67.36
C GLU A 29 36.69 23.60 -66.32
N PRO A 30 36.49 24.26 -65.16
CA PRO A 30 35.58 23.76 -64.14
C PRO A 30 34.14 23.78 -64.64
N GLU A 31 33.39 22.73 -64.32
CA GLU A 31 31.96 22.66 -64.61
C GLU A 31 31.17 23.72 -63.81
N CYS A 32 29.99 24.06 -64.30
CA CYS A 32 29.09 24.93 -63.57
C CYS A 32 28.48 24.18 -62.38
N GLU A 33 28.19 24.91 -61.30
CA GLU A 33 27.57 24.33 -60.11
C GLU A 33 26.07 24.60 -60.08
N ALA A 34 25.30 23.67 -59.54
CA ALA A 34 23.88 23.86 -59.32
C ALA A 34 23.63 24.91 -58.23
N CYS A 35 22.55 25.68 -58.36
CA CYS A 35 22.15 26.62 -57.33
C CYS A 35 21.70 25.87 -56.07
N PRO A 36 22.24 26.18 -54.87
CA PRO A 36 21.83 25.53 -53.63
C PRO A 36 20.34 25.79 -53.33
N GLN A 37 19.73 24.87 -52.57
CA GLN A 37 18.34 25.01 -52.14
C GLN A 37 18.18 26.24 -51.23
N HIS A 38 17.03 26.93 -51.31
CA HIS A 38 16.72 28.14 -50.52
C HIS A 38 17.67 29.32 -50.75
N ALA A 39 18.24 29.43 -51.96
CA ALA A 39 19.16 30.48 -52.34
C ALA A 39 18.78 31.14 -53.67
N PHE A 40 19.06 32.43 -53.77
CA PHE A 40 19.07 33.21 -54.99
C PHE A 40 20.51 33.32 -55.49
N CYS A 41 20.77 32.78 -56.68
CA CYS A 41 22.09 32.73 -57.30
C CYS A 41 22.27 33.85 -58.33
N TYR A 42 23.41 34.54 -58.26
CA TYR A 42 23.80 35.62 -59.15
C TYR A 42 25.10 35.29 -59.89
N GLU A 43 25.54 36.21 -60.77
CA GLU A 43 26.82 36.08 -61.46
C GLU A 43 27.99 36.01 -60.47
N ARG A 44 29.15 35.52 -60.91
CA ARG A 44 30.38 35.44 -60.09
C ARG A 44 30.29 34.61 -58.80
N LEU A 45 29.39 33.62 -58.76
CA LEU A 45 29.18 32.75 -57.59
C LEU A 45 28.62 33.52 -56.36
N GLU A 46 28.01 34.68 -56.58
CA GLU A 46 27.32 35.42 -55.51
C GLU A 46 25.99 34.73 -55.18
N THR A 47 25.75 34.51 -53.89
CA THR A 47 24.51 33.89 -53.38
C THR A 47 23.89 34.77 -52.30
N ALA A 48 22.58 34.93 -52.40
CA ALA A 48 21.75 35.51 -51.34
C ALA A 48 20.76 34.44 -50.88
N CYS A 49 20.74 34.13 -49.58
CA CYS A 49 19.77 33.17 -49.06
C CYS A 49 18.37 33.78 -48.95
N GLU A 50 17.34 32.93 -49.00
CA GLU A 50 15.97 33.29 -48.62
C GLU A 50 15.89 33.84 -47.18
N PRO A 51 14.87 34.64 -46.84
CA PRO A 51 14.65 35.03 -45.45
C PRO A 51 14.57 33.79 -44.55
N ASP A 52 15.14 33.86 -43.34
CA ASP A 52 15.31 32.77 -42.37
C ASP A 52 16.44 31.75 -42.65
N PHE A 53 17.18 31.92 -43.74
CA PHE A 53 18.37 31.12 -44.07
C PHE A 53 19.63 31.97 -43.99
N VAL A 54 20.69 31.40 -43.41
CA VAL A 54 22.00 32.05 -43.26
C VAL A 54 23.01 31.36 -44.15
N LEU A 55 23.80 32.19 -44.85
CA LEU A 55 24.85 31.74 -45.74
C LEU A 55 26.01 31.15 -44.92
N ARG A 56 26.26 29.85 -45.10
CA ARG A 56 27.39 29.13 -44.51
C ARG A 56 28.43 28.85 -45.58
N PRO A 57 29.67 29.34 -45.43
CA PRO A 57 30.73 29.05 -46.39
C PRO A 57 31.10 27.57 -46.31
N HIS A 58 31.41 26.97 -47.46
CA HIS A 58 31.88 25.60 -47.51
C HIS A 58 33.20 25.46 -46.71
N PRO A 59 33.39 24.42 -45.87
CA PRO A 59 34.57 24.30 -45.00
C PRO A 59 35.89 24.25 -45.77
N LEU A 60 35.85 23.75 -47.01
CA LEU A 60 37.02 23.70 -47.92
C LEU A 60 37.23 24.99 -48.74
N ALA A 61 36.34 25.99 -48.64
CA ALA A 61 36.47 27.23 -49.42
C ALA A 61 37.61 28.14 -48.93
N LEU A 62 38.21 27.87 -47.75
CA LEU A 62 39.37 28.59 -47.19
C LEU A 62 39.28 30.13 -47.33
N GLY A 63 38.14 30.71 -46.99
CA GLY A 63 37.92 32.15 -47.06
C GLY A 63 37.71 32.71 -48.48
N GLY A 64 37.33 31.88 -49.45
CA GLY A 64 37.03 32.27 -50.84
C GLY A 64 38.18 32.08 -51.82
N VAL A 65 39.27 31.42 -51.41
CA VAL A 65 40.41 31.09 -52.30
C VAL A 65 40.05 29.96 -53.24
N ILE A 66 39.28 28.98 -52.76
CA ILE A 66 38.78 27.87 -53.56
C ILE A 66 37.30 28.20 -53.89
N PRO A 67 36.93 28.31 -55.18
CA PRO A 67 35.61 28.77 -55.61
C PRO A 67 34.54 27.67 -55.46
N LEU A 68 34.31 27.26 -54.22
CA LEU A 68 33.25 26.32 -53.83
C LEU A 68 32.00 27.10 -53.38
N PRO A 69 30.80 26.59 -53.65
CA PRO A 69 29.56 27.30 -53.41
C PRO A 69 29.25 27.24 -51.91
N PRO A 70 28.78 28.33 -51.30
CA PRO A 70 28.25 28.28 -49.95
C PRO A 70 26.89 27.55 -49.91
N THR A 71 26.51 27.07 -48.74
CA THR A 71 25.20 26.46 -48.48
C THR A 71 24.33 27.40 -47.66
N CYS A 72 23.04 27.48 -47.98
CA CYS A 72 22.06 28.21 -47.18
C CYS A 72 21.43 27.25 -46.18
N GLU A 73 21.75 27.43 -44.90
CA GLU A 73 21.19 26.62 -43.81
C GLU A 73 20.17 27.45 -43.02
N PRO A 74 19.08 26.85 -42.49
CA PRO A 74 18.15 27.55 -41.62
C PRO A 74 18.88 28.22 -40.45
N ASP A 75 18.48 29.45 -40.09
CA ASP A 75 19.10 30.19 -38.99
C ASP A 75 18.88 29.48 -37.65
N GLY A 76 19.89 28.71 -37.23
CA GLY A 76 19.89 28.02 -35.95
C GLY A 76 19.79 28.95 -34.75
N GLU A 77 20.22 30.21 -34.84
CA GLU A 77 20.07 31.17 -33.74
C GLU A 77 18.63 31.66 -33.62
N LYS A 78 17.98 32.01 -34.74
CA LYS A 78 16.58 32.42 -34.76
C LYS A 78 15.67 31.30 -34.27
N VAL A 79 15.86 30.06 -34.77
CA VAL A 79 15.11 28.88 -34.31
C VAL A 79 15.32 28.64 -32.80
N ARG A 80 16.54 28.80 -32.28
CA ARG A 80 16.79 28.70 -30.83
C ARG A 80 16.05 29.79 -30.03
N ARG A 81 15.98 31.02 -30.54
CA ARG A 81 15.24 32.12 -29.91
C ARG A 81 13.73 31.87 -29.92
N ILE A 82 13.19 31.39 -31.05
CA ILE A 82 11.78 31.00 -31.18
C ILE A 82 11.45 29.91 -30.16
N LYS A 83 12.27 28.84 -30.12
CA LYS A 83 12.11 27.75 -29.16
C LYS A 83 12.15 28.23 -27.71
N ALA A 84 13.05 29.18 -27.38
CA ALA A 84 13.12 29.75 -26.04
C ALA A 84 11.85 30.52 -25.65
N VAL A 85 11.25 31.26 -26.59
CA VAL A 85 9.96 31.94 -26.39
C VAL A 85 8.83 30.92 -26.25
N ALA A 86 8.81 29.87 -27.08
CA ALA A 86 7.84 28.78 -26.99
C ALA A 86 7.93 28.02 -25.66
N ASP A 87 9.13 27.67 -25.21
CA ASP A 87 9.38 27.05 -23.91
C ASP A 87 8.84 27.93 -22.78
N ARG A 88 9.09 29.24 -22.84
CA ARG A 88 8.61 30.18 -21.82
C ARG A 88 7.08 30.27 -21.80
N ALA A 89 6.43 30.29 -22.95
CA ALA A 89 4.97 30.29 -23.02
C ALA A 89 4.36 29.02 -22.42
N VAL A 90 4.98 27.86 -22.69
CA VAL A 90 4.55 26.58 -22.14
C VAL A 90 4.79 26.49 -20.62
N GLU A 91 5.88 27.08 -20.12
CA GLU A 91 6.07 27.22 -18.67
C GLU A 91 4.94 28.00 -18.01
N GLU A 92 4.47 29.09 -18.62
CA GLU A 92 3.33 29.85 -18.10
C GLU A 92 2.04 29.02 -18.10
N LEU A 93 1.79 28.21 -19.13
CA LEU A 93 0.66 27.28 -19.17
C LEU A 93 0.74 26.27 -18.01
N ARG A 94 1.93 25.69 -17.78
CA ARG A 94 2.18 24.74 -16.68
C ARG A 94 1.97 25.38 -15.31
N GLU A 95 2.44 26.60 -15.10
CA GLU A 95 2.24 27.34 -13.86
C GLU A 95 0.77 27.66 -13.62
N ARG A 96 0.04 28.10 -14.64
CA ARG A 96 -1.40 28.35 -14.56
C ARG A 96 -2.17 27.07 -14.21
N ARG A 97 -1.85 25.96 -14.88
CA ARG A 97 -2.47 24.65 -14.59
C ARG A 97 -2.21 24.21 -13.15
N ALA A 98 -0.96 24.36 -12.68
CA ALA A 98 -0.61 24.04 -11.30
C ALA A 98 -1.38 24.89 -10.29
N LYS A 99 -1.53 26.20 -10.55
CA LYS A 99 -2.32 27.09 -9.70
C LYS A 99 -3.80 26.66 -9.68
N PHE A 100 -4.36 26.33 -10.84
CA PHE A 100 -5.73 25.82 -10.97
C PHE A 100 -5.96 24.52 -10.18
N GLU A 101 -5.13 23.49 -10.40
CA GLU A 101 -5.30 22.19 -9.74
C GLU A 101 -5.13 22.25 -8.22
N CYS A 102 -4.27 23.14 -7.74
CA CYS A 102 -3.99 23.29 -6.32
C CYS A 102 -4.86 24.32 -5.62
N GLY A 103 -5.75 25.01 -6.36
CA GLY A 103 -6.58 26.09 -5.83
C GLY A 103 -5.75 27.29 -5.33
N ALA A 104 -4.56 27.51 -5.89
CA ALA A 104 -3.74 28.66 -5.55
C ALA A 104 -4.32 29.92 -6.22
N LEU A 105 -4.27 31.04 -5.49
CA LEU A 105 -4.72 32.34 -5.99
C LEU A 105 -3.80 32.84 -7.11
N GLU A 106 -4.36 33.44 -8.16
CA GLU A 106 -3.59 34.21 -9.14
C GLU A 106 -3.10 35.53 -8.52
N GLU A 107 -2.21 36.26 -9.22
CA GLU A 107 -1.62 37.55 -8.80
C GLU A 107 -2.62 38.73 -8.71
N GLY A 108 -3.92 38.44 -8.55
CA GLY A 108 -5.00 39.40 -8.29
C GLY A 108 -5.97 38.94 -7.20
N GLY A 109 -5.65 37.87 -6.46
CA GLY A 109 -6.50 37.36 -5.38
C GLY A 109 -7.70 36.52 -5.83
N GLU A 110 -7.87 36.28 -7.13
CA GLU A 110 -8.88 35.37 -7.68
C GLU A 110 -8.30 33.98 -7.92
N VAL A 111 -9.04 32.93 -7.55
CA VAL A 111 -8.73 31.56 -7.94
C VAL A 111 -8.98 31.45 -9.44
N ALA A 112 -8.00 30.97 -10.22
CA ALA A 112 -8.21 30.66 -11.62
C ALA A 112 -9.42 29.71 -11.74
N LYS A 113 -10.51 30.14 -12.38
CA LYS A 113 -11.73 29.31 -12.53
C LYS A 113 -11.61 28.30 -13.67
N THR A 114 -10.68 28.53 -14.61
CA THR A 114 -10.40 27.66 -15.74
C THR A 114 -8.90 27.54 -15.96
N PRO A 115 -8.39 26.35 -16.37
CA PRO A 115 -6.98 26.13 -16.70
C PRO A 115 -6.60 26.76 -18.05
N GLU A 116 -7.59 27.06 -18.88
CA GLU A 116 -7.45 27.65 -20.21
C GLU A 116 -7.04 29.13 -20.15
N ILE A 117 -6.28 29.56 -21.15
CA ILE A 117 -5.90 30.95 -21.39
C ILE A 117 -6.02 31.24 -22.90
N GLY A 118 -6.49 32.44 -23.25
CA GLY A 118 -6.52 32.87 -24.66
C GLY A 118 -5.12 33.19 -25.17
N GLU A 119 -4.89 32.98 -26.47
CA GLU A 119 -3.61 33.26 -27.13
C GLU A 119 -3.09 34.69 -26.87
N GLN A 120 -3.94 35.71 -27.02
CA GLN A 120 -3.57 37.11 -26.80
C GLN A 120 -3.18 37.40 -25.34
N GLU A 121 -3.89 36.78 -24.40
CA GLU A 121 -3.61 36.92 -22.97
C GLU A 121 -2.29 36.22 -22.61
N LEU A 122 -2.02 35.05 -23.21
CA LEU A 122 -0.74 34.37 -23.09
C LEU A 122 0.40 35.21 -23.65
N LYS A 123 0.22 35.80 -24.85
CA LYS A 123 1.20 36.73 -25.45
C LYS A 123 1.51 37.87 -24.48
N ARG A 124 0.49 38.48 -23.86
CA ARG A 124 0.67 39.56 -22.87
C ARG A 124 1.53 39.11 -21.70
N ARG A 125 1.16 38.01 -21.03
CA ARG A 125 1.92 37.49 -19.87
C ARG A 125 3.37 37.11 -20.21
N VAL A 126 3.61 36.54 -21.40
CA VAL A 126 4.97 36.19 -21.84
C VAL A 126 5.78 37.44 -22.18
N SER A 127 5.16 38.46 -22.79
CA SER A 127 5.80 39.73 -23.13
C SER A 127 6.20 40.56 -21.89
N GLU A 128 5.42 40.51 -20.81
CA GLU A 128 5.76 41.11 -19.52
C GLU A 128 7.00 40.44 -18.90
N LYS A 129 7.14 39.13 -19.10
CA LYS A 129 8.27 38.32 -18.61
C LYS A 129 9.44 38.23 -19.61
N ARG A 130 9.49 39.14 -20.59
CA ARG A 130 10.54 39.17 -21.63
C ARG A 130 11.92 39.50 -21.05
N ARG A 131 12.97 39.01 -21.70
CA ARG A 131 14.37 39.34 -21.36
C ARG A 131 14.61 40.86 -21.49
N ARG A 132 15.31 41.43 -20.50
CA ARG A 132 15.77 42.83 -20.54
C ARG A 132 16.66 43.03 -21.78
N GLY A 133 16.23 43.89 -22.70
CA GLY A 133 16.95 44.21 -23.94
C GLY A 133 16.30 43.76 -25.25
N MET A 134 15.25 42.92 -25.21
CA MET A 134 14.49 42.56 -26.41
C MET A 134 13.45 43.65 -26.72
N GLY A 135 13.33 44.05 -27.99
CA GLY A 135 12.34 45.03 -28.46
C GLY A 135 10.93 44.43 -28.57
N GLN A 136 9.89 45.27 -28.64
CA GLN A 136 8.52 44.78 -28.86
C GLN A 136 8.35 44.16 -30.24
N ALA A 137 8.88 44.81 -31.29
CA ALA A 137 8.82 44.30 -32.65
C ALA A 137 9.57 42.96 -32.81
N GLU A 138 10.77 42.85 -32.22
CA GLU A 138 11.55 41.60 -32.22
C GLU A 138 10.78 40.46 -31.53
N PHE A 139 10.10 40.75 -30.42
CA PHE A 139 9.28 39.75 -29.74
C PHE A 139 8.08 39.29 -30.59
N GLU A 140 7.44 40.20 -31.33
CA GLU A 140 6.30 39.85 -32.17
C GLU A 140 6.68 38.95 -33.34
N GLU A 141 7.85 39.18 -33.93
CA GLU A 141 8.42 38.31 -34.96
C GLU A 141 8.71 36.90 -34.40
N LEU A 142 9.36 36.83 -33.23
CA LEU A 142 9.64 35.54 -32.58
C LEU A 142 8.35 34.83 -32.13
N TRP A 143 7.35 35.57 -31.69
CA TRP A 143 6.04 35.03 -31.28
C TRP A 143 5.28 34.40 -32.45
N ALA A 144 5.34 35.03 -33.65
CA ALA A 144 4.69 34.51 -34.85
C ALA A 144 5.23 33.13 -35.27
N GLY A 145 6.54 32.88 -35.08
CA GLY A 145 7.12 31.55 -35.24
C GLY A 145 6.80 30.61 -34.08
N ALA A 146 6.79 31.13 -32.85
CA ALA A 146 6.64 30.32 -31.64
C ALA A 146 5.22 29.75 -31.47
N ILE A 147 4.16 30.43 -31.93
CA ILE A 147 2.78 29.95 -31.74
C ILE A 147 2.54 28.59 -32.39
N GLY A 148 3.13 28.36 -33.58
CA GLY A 148 3.08 27.06 -34.25
C GLY A 148 3.77 25.97 -33.44
N GLU A 149 4.95 26.28 -32.87
CA GLU A 149 5.66 25.34 -31.99
C GLU A 149 4.93 25.05 -30.68
N ILE A 150 4.27 26.05 -30.08
CA ILE A 150 3.50 25.91 -28.84
C ILE A 150 2.31 24.97 -29.07
N MET A 151 1.55 25.21 -30.15
CA MET A 151 0.38 24.39 -30.49
C MET A 151 0.77 22.98 -30.96
N GLY A 152 1.99 22.80 -31.48
CA GLY A 152 2.52 21.51 -31.91
C GLY A 152 2.99 20.60 -30.77
N ARG A 153 3.06 21.08 -29.51
CA ARG A 153 3.48 20.24 -28.38
C ARG A 153 2.36 19.31 -27.93
N GLU A 154 2.69 18.04 -27.70
CA GLU A 154 1.78 17.01 -27.20
C GLU A 154 1.13 17.35 -25.84
N GLU A 155 1.77 18.22 -25.05
CA GLU A 155 1.26 18.63 -23.73
C GLU A 155 0.26 19.79 -23.80
N VAL A 156 0.08 20.43 -24.95
CA VAL A 156 -0.78 21.60 -25.11
C VAL A 156 -2.10 21.19 -25.76
N GLU A 157 -3.19 21.38 -25.02
CA GLU A 157 -4.55 21.15 -25.50
C GLU A 157 -5.11 22.46 -26.07
N VAL A 158 -5.51 22.42 -27.33
CA VAL A 158 -6.14 23.54 -28.04
C VAL A 158 -7.65 23.35 -27.99
N VAL A 159 -8.32 24.12 -27.13
CA VAL A 159 -9.78 24.18 -27.08
C VAL A 159 -10.22 25.25 -28.09
N LYS A 160 -10.91 24.81 -29.14
CA LYS A 160 -11.58 25.70 -30.10
C LYS A 160 -13.02 25.86 -29.62
N ASP A 161 -13.40 27.08 -29.27
CA ASP A 161 -14.80 27.40 -29.00
C ASP A 161 -15.63 27.21 -30.30
N GLU A 162 -16.82 26.62 -30.18
CA GLU A 162 -17.79 26.44 -31.28
C GLU A 162 -18.24 27.83 -31.85
N PRO A 163 -18.72 27.95 -33.11
CA PRO A 163 -18.36 29.00 -34.07
C PRO A 163 -19.06 30.36 -33.87
N THR A 164 -19.61 30.66 -32.69
CA THR A 164 -20.40 31.89 -32.49
C THR A 164 -19.54 33.14 -32.26
N THR A 165 -18.23 33.01 -32.12
CA THR A 165 -17.31 34.16 -32.11
C THR A 165 -16.00 33.78 -32.78
N PRO A 166 -15.39 34.66 -33.60
CA PRO A 166 -14.01 34.51 -34.05
C PRO A 166 -13.07 34.78 -32.85
N GLY A 167 -13.11 33.88 -31.87
CA GLY A 167 -12.28 33.89 -30.68
C GLY A 167 -10.98 33.16 -30.98
N HIS A 168 -9.87 33.79 -30.62
CA HIS A 168 -8.55 33.15 -30.65
C HIS A 168 -8.58 31.82 -29.87
N PRO A 169 -7.86 30.78 -30.32
CA PRO A 169 -7.86 29.47 -29.68
C PRO A 169 -7.46 29.59 -28.20
N ARG A 170 -8.13 28.81 -27.36
CA ARG A 170 -7.77 28.68 -25.94
C ARG A 170 -6.75 27.57 -25.79
N LEU A 171 -5.71 27.85 -25.04
CA LEU A 171 -4.59 26.94 -24.82
C LEU A 171 -4.58 26.51 -23.35
N SER A 172 -4.34 25.23 -23.10
CA SER A 172 -4.08 24.73 -21.75
C SER A 172 -3.00 23.65 -21.79
N SER A 173 -2.24 23.48 -20.70
CA SER A 173 -1.26 22.39 -20.61
C SER A 173 -1.80 21.22 -19.77
N SER A 174 -1.55 19.99 -20.21
CA SER A 174 -1.82 18.76 -19.46
C SER A 174 -0.68 18.37 -18.49
N SER A 175 0.47 19.05 -18.61
CA SER A 175 1.68 18.76 -17.83
C SER A 175 1.58 19.18 -16.35
N LEU A 176 2.03 18.31 -15.46
CA LEU A 176 2.05 18.49 -14.00
C LEU A 176 3.40 18.99 -13.47
N ALA A 177 4.33 19.39 -14.34
CA ALA A 177 5.73 19.66 -13.98
C ALA A 177 5.91 20.80 -12.94
N LYS A 178 4.98 21.77 -12.88
CA LYS A 178 5.04 22.91 -11.96
C LYS A 178 4.14 22.76 -10.72
N VAL A 179 3.54 21.59 -10.50
CA VAL A 179 2.69 21.34 -9.34
C VAL A 179 3.55 21.17 -8.08
N PRO A 180 3.29 21.90 -6.98
CA PRO A 180 4.05 21.75 -5.74
C PRO A 180 3.86 20.36 -5.14
N LEU A 181 4.92 19.80 -4.54
CA LEU A 181 4.93 18.42 -4.00
C LEU A 181 3.80 18.13 -3.02
N SER A 182 3.43 19.12 -2.19
CA SER A 182 2.33 18.99 -1.23
C SER A 182 0.98 18.78 -1.93
N CYS A 183 0.73 19.50 -3.01
CA CYS A 183 -0.48 19.36 -3.82
C CYS A 183 -0.47 18.06 -4.62
N ALA A 184 0.68 17.71 -5.22
CA ALA A 184 0.85 16.45 -5.93
C ALA A 184 0.59 15.24 -5.02
N LEU A 185 1.10 15.26 -3.78
CA LEU A 185 0.86 14.21 -2.79
C LEU A 185 -0.61 14.15 -2.33
N ARG A 186 -1.23 15.31 -2.06
CA ARG A 186 -2.67 15.35 -1.70
C ARG A 186 -3.53 14.81 -2.83
N ARG A 187 -3.23 15.18 -4.08
CA ARG A 187 -3.92 14.68 -5.27
C ARG A 187 -3.69 13.18 -5.44
N SER A 188 -2.45 12.70 -5.30
CA SER A 188 -2.14 11.27 -5.44
C SER A 188 -2.82 10.44 -4.35
N LEU A 189 -2.83 10.90 -3.10
CA LEU A 189 -3.54 10.25 -1.99
C LEU A 189 -5.06 10.23 -2.24
N ARG A 190 -5.66 11.35 -2.64
CA ARG A 190 -7.09 11.40 -2.96
C ARG A 190 -7.46 10.45 -4.10
N LEU A 191 -6.68 10.45 -5.18
CA LEU A 191 -6.91 9.56 -6.32
C LEU A 191 -6.67 8.09 -5.95
N ALA A 192 -5.64 7.79 -5.15
CA ALA A 192 -5.37 6.45 -4.66
C ALA A 192 -6.49 5.94 -3.76
N VAL A 193 -6.97 6.76 -2.82
CA VAL A 193 -8.11 6.42 -1.96
C VAL A 193 -9.37 6.24 -2.81
N ALA A 194 -9.64 7.11 -3.78
CA ALA A 194 -10.80 6.99 -4.66
C ALA A 194 -10.76 5.70 -5.49
N ARG A 195 -9.59 5.35 -6.05
CA ARG A 195 -9.39 4.13 -6.85
C ARG A 195 -9.47 2.86 -6.00
N HIS A 196 -8.91 2.87 -4.80
CA HIS A 196 -8.76 1.69 -3.94
C HIS A 196 -9.72 1.68 -2.74
N ARG A 197 -10.78 2.50 -2.72
CA ARG A 197 -11.69 2.62 -1.56
C ARG A 197 -12.25 1.29 -1.07
N LEU A 198 -12.61 0.38 -1.99
CA LEU A 198 -13.16 -0.93 -1.65
C LEU A 198 -12.08 -1.87 -1.10
N GLN A 199 -10.88 -1.87 -1.70
CA GLN A 199 -9.76 -2.68 -1.22
C GLN A 199 -9.32 -2.23 0.18
N ILE A 200 -9.22 -0.92 0.42
CA ILE A 200 -8.90 -0.36 1.74
C ILE A 200 -9.99 -0.74 2.76
N ALA A 201 -11.27 -0.64 2.40
CA ALA A 201 -12.36 -1.02 3.29
C ALA A 201 -12.33 -2.52 3.64
N ILE A 202 -12.04 -3.40 2.68
CA ILE A 202 -11.91 -4.85 2.91
C ILE A 202 -10.72 -5.14 3.83
N LEU A 203 -9.57 -4.53 3.59
CA LEU A 203 -8.39 -4.71 4.46
C LEU A 203 -8.65 -4.19 5.87
N ALA A 204 -9.33 -3.05 6.01
CA ALA A 204 -9.72 -2.50 7.31
C ALA A 204 -10.70 -3.43 8.05
N LEU A 205 -11.68 -4.01 7.34
CA LEU A 205 -12.60 -5.00 7.89
C LEU A 205 -11.86 -6.25 8.38
N ILE A 206 -10.95 -6.80 7.56
CA ILE A 206 -10.14 -7.97 7.91
C ILE A 206 -9.29 -7.66 9.15
N ALA A 207 -8.62 -6.51 9.19
CA ALA A 207 -7.83 -6.09 10.34
C ALA A 207 -8.69 -5.96 11.62
N ALA A 208 -9.87 -5.37 11.52
CA ALA A 208 -10.81 -5.26 12.64
C ALA A 208 -11.27 -6.63 13.15
N VAL A 209 -11.59 -7.56 12.24
CA VAL A 209 -11.97 -8.94 12.58
C VAL A 209 -10.81 -9.67 13.26
N LEU A 210 -9.58 -9.54 12.75
CA LEU A 210 -8.39 -10.17 13.36
C LEU A 210 -8.10 -9.63 14.75
N LEU A 211 -8.17 -8.31 14.95
CA LEU A 211 -7.98 -7.68 16.25
C LEU A 211 -9.08 -8.10 17.24
N TYR A 212 -10.33 -8.13 16.79
CA TYR A 212 -11.46 -8.59 17.59
C TYR A 212 -11.32 -10.06 17.99
N ALA A 213 -10.97 -10.93 17.03
CA ALA A 213 -10.74 -12.35 17.28
C ALA A 213 -9.61 -12.56 18.29
N ARG A 214 -8.48 -11.84 18.16
CA ARG A 214 -7.38 -11.89 19.12
C ARG A 214 -7.80 -11.44 20.52
N ALA A 215 -8.55 -10.35 20.63
CA ALA A 215 -9.07 -9.86 21.91
C ALA A 215 -10.04 -10.87 22.56
N LYS A 216 -10.93 -11.47 21.77
CA LYS A 216 -11.85 -12.51 22.26
C LYS A 216 -11.15 -13.80 22.66
N TYR A 217 -10.17 -14.24 21.87
CA TYR A 217 -9.43 -15.46 22.14
C TYR A 217 -8.57 -15.33 23.40
N SER A 218 -7.87 -14.22 23.58
CA SER A 218 -7.09 -13.97 24.81
C SER A 218 -7.98 -13.92 26.06
N ALA A 219 -9.14 -13.28 25.98
CA ALA A 219 -10.12 -13.29 27.07
C ALA A 219 -10.65 -14.71 27.37
N TYR A 220 -10.91 -15.51 26.34
CA TYR A 220 -11.34 -16.91 26.50
C TYR A 220 -10.26 -17.76 27.18
N LEU A 221 -8.99 -17.61 26.78
CA LEU A 221 -7.87 -18.32 27.39
C LEU A 221 -7.71 -17.95 28.86
N ALA A 222 -7.77 -16.66 29.19
CA ALA A 222 -7.67 -16.18 30.58
C ALA A 222 -8.78 -16.74 31.47
N ILE A 223 -10.02 -16.83 30.96
CA ILE A 223 -11.13 -17.46 31.67
C ILE A 223 -10.90 -18.96 31.83
N SER A 224 -10.51 -19.64 30.76
CA SER A 224 -10.36 -21.10 30.75
C SER A 224 -9.23 -21.58 31.66
N ALA A 225 -8.19 -20.77 31.86
CA ALA A 225 -7.11 -21.04 32.80
C ALA A 225 -7.58 -21.09 34.27
N LYS A 226 -8.62 -20.32 34.64
CA LYS A 226 -9.16 -20.31 36.02
C LYS A 226 -10.12 -21.47 36.32
N ILE A 227 -10.68 -22.12 35.29
CA ILE A 227 -11.75 -23.11 35.46
C ILE A 227 -11.32 -24.32 36.31
N PRO A 228 -10.14 -24.95 36.09
CA PRO A 228 -9.72 -26.11 36.87
C PRO A 228 -9.61 -25.80 38.37
N ASP A 229 -9.07 -24.63 38.71
CA ASP A 229 -8.91 -24.18 40.10
C ASP A 229 -10.27 -23.95 40.79
N LEU A 230 -11.22 -23.34 40.07
CA LEU A 230 -12.59 -23.19 40.56
C LEU A 230 -13.29 -24.54 40.75
N ILE A 231 -13.02 -25.52 39.88
CA ILE A 231 -13.55 -26.88 40.02
C ILE A 231 -12.97 -27.54 41.28
N SER A 232 -11.65 -27.51 41.50
CA SER A 232 -11.06 -28.06 42.73
C SER A 232 -11.65 -27.41 43.97
N LEU A 233 -11.79 -26.08 43.99
CA LEU A 233 -12.40 -25.36 45.11
C LEU A 233 -13.85 -25.80 45.35
N THR A 234 -14.65 -26.00 44.30
CA THR A 234 -16.04 -26.50 44.45
C THR A 234 -16.10 -27.90 45.04
N LEU A 235 -15.23 -28.81 44.58
CA LEU A 235 -15.19 -30.19 45.05
C LEU A 235 -14.70 -30.24 46.51
N ASP A 236 -13.69 -29.44 46.87
CA ASP A 236 -13.20 -29.32 48.23
C ASP A 236 -14.27 -28.80 49.19
N ARG A 237 -15.08 -27.81 48.77
CA ARG A 237 -16.19 -27.28 49.57
C ARG A 237 -17.29 -28.33 49.78
N LEU A 238 -17.64 -29.07 48.74
CA LEU A 238 -18.60 -30.17 48.83
C LEU A 238 -18.09 -31.29 49.75
N ALA A 239 -16.82 -31.69 49.61
CA ALA A 239 -16.19 -32.70 50.45
C ALA A 239 -16.09 -32.25 51.92
N ALA A 240 -15.74 -30.98 52.16
CA ALA A 240 -15.67 -30.40 53.50
C ALA A 240 -17.04 -30.32 54.18
N GLN A 241 -18.10 -29.99 53.44
CA GLN A 241 -19.46 -30.00 53.97
C GLN A 241 -19.90 -31.42 54.35
N ALA A 242 -19.65 -32.40 53.48
CA ALA A 242 -19.93 -33.80 53.79
C ALA A 242 -19.12 -34.30 55.00
N ALA A 243 -17.87 -33.85 55.16
CA ALA A 243 -17.05 -34.10 56.34
C ALA A 243 -17.68 -33.56 57.62
N ARG A 244 -18.12 -32.30 57.63
CA ARG A 244 -18.77 -31.68 58.80
C ARG A 244 -20.07 -32.39 59.17
N HIS A 245 -20.91 -32.69 58.18
CA HIS A 245 -22.14 -33.45 58.39
C HIS A 245 -21.87 -34.86 58.94
N SER A 246 -20.78 -35.51 58.50
CA SER A 246 -20.42 -36.85 59.01
C SER A 246 -19.94 -36.86 60.46
N ILE A 247 -19.28 -35.78 60.90
CA ILE A 247 -18.70 -35.66 62.25
C ILE A 247 -19.77 -35.23 63.26
N ASP A 248 -20.59 -34.24 62.91
CA ASP A 248 -21.67 -33.75 63.76
C ASP A 248 -22.95 -33.47 62.96
N PRO A 249 -23.80 -34.51 62.77
CA PRO A 249 -25.09 -34.38 62.09
C PRO A 249 -26.08 -33.46 62.82
N THR A 250 -25.87 -33.18 64.11
CA THR A 250 -26.81 -32.38 64.91
C THR A 250 -26.59 -30.88 64.69
N SER A 251 -25.34 -30.44 64.64
CA SER A 251 -24.99 -29.05 64.35
C SER A 251 -25.06 -28.73 62.85
N PHE A 252 -24.72 -29.69 61.98
CA PHE A 252 -24.76 -29.55 60.52
C PHE A 252 -25.66 -30.64 59.91
N PRO A 253 -26.99 -30.46 59.90
CA PRO A 253 -27.93 -31.49 59.41
C PRO A 253 -28.03 -31.55 57.87
N GLU A 254 -27.40 -30.62 57.16
CA GLU A 254 -27.43 -30.57 55.69
C GLU A 254 -26.14 -31.16 55.08
N ALA A 255 -26.26 -32.33 54.45
CA ALA A 255 -25.17 -32.98 53.72
C ALA A 255 -24.94 -32.38 52.31
N TYR A 256 -25.83 -31.50 51.86
CA TYR A 256 -25.83 -30.93 50.52
C TYR A 256 -25.66 -29.40 50.56
N ILE A 257 -25.28 -28.82 49.43
CA ILE A 257 -25.22 -27.36 49.27
C ILE A 257 -26.02 -26.93 48.02
N PRO A 258 -26.86 -25.88 48.11
CA PRO A 258 -27.51 -25.29 46.94
C PRO A 258 -26.51 -24.79 45.90
N ILE A 259 -26.78 -25.08 44.62
CA ILE A 259 -25.91 -24.69 43.50
C ILE A 259 -25.77 -23.17 43.39
N SER A 260 -26.83 -22.42 43.73
CA SER A 260 -26.81 -20.95 43.77
C SER A 260 -25.85 -20.42 44.83
N GLN A 261 -25.89 -20.98 46.03
CA GLN A 261 -25.01 -20.60 47.13
C GLN A 261 -23.55 -20.96 46.82
N LEU A 262 -23.29 -22.15 46.28
CA LEU A 262 -21.96 -22.56 45.84
C LEU A 262 -21.37 -21.64 44.77
N ARG A 263 -22.18 -21.24 43.77
CA ARG A 263 -21.76 -20.26 42.76
C ARG A 263 -21.31 -18.97 43.41
N ASP A 264 -22.13 -18.44 44.31
CA ASP A 264 -21.92 -17.14 44.92
C ASP A 264 -20.76 -17.19 45.94
N ASP A 265 -20.48 -18.36 46.53
CA ASP A 265 -19.34 -18.60 47.44
C ASP A 265 -17.99 -18.75 46.70
N VAL A 266 -17.99 -19.47 45.58
CA VAL A 266 -16.78 -19.74 44.79
C VAL A 266 -16.39 -18.56 43.89
N LEU A 267 -17.37 -17.80 43.39
CA LEU A 267 -17.16 -16.67 42.48
C LEU A 267 -17.34 -15.31 43.16
N ARG A 268 -16.97 -15.20 44.45
CA ARG A 268 -17.09 -13.95 45.23
C ARG A 268 -16.36 -12.76 44.58
N ASP A 269 -15.21 -13.02 43.97
CA ASP A 269 -14.35 -12.00 43.37
C ASP A 269 -14.82 -11.54 41.97
N GLU A 270 -15.75 -12.29 41.34
CA GLU A 270 -16.24 -11.99 39.99
C GLU A 270 -17.56 -11.21 40.06
N HIS A 271 -17.47 -9.88 40.08
CA HIS A 271 -18.62 -8.98 40.24
C HIS A 271 -19.56 -8.87 39.02
N SER A 272 -19.14 -9.36 37.84
CA SER A 272 -19.99 -9.28 36.63
C SER A 272 -20.93 -10.48 36.52
N LEU A 273 -22.24 -10.22 36.57
CA LEU A 273 -23.28 -11.26 36.52
C LEU A 273 -23.18 -12.17 35.28
N THR A 274 -22.99 -11.57 34.11
CA THR A 274 -22.92 -12.32 32.83
C THR A 274 -21.71 -13.22 32.73
N LYS A 275 -20.53 -12.75 33.17
CA LYS A 275 -19.32 -13.61 33.19
C LYS A 275 -19.44 -14.69 34.26
N ARG A 276 -19.98 -14.34 35.44
CA ARG A 276 -20.19 -15.28 36.54
C ARG A 276 -21.06 -16.45 36.09
N ASP A 277 -22.18 -16.17 35.44
CA ASP A 277 -23.04 -17.23 34.91
C ASP A 277 -22.34 -18.04 33.81
N ALA A 278 -21.63 -17.40 32.88
CA ALA A 278 -20.89 -18.11 31.83
C ALA A 278 -19.76 -19.02 32.36
N ILE A 279 -19.03 -18.58 33.40
CA ILE A 279 -18.01 -19.37 34.08
C ILE A 279 -18.66 -20.52 34.83
N TRP A 280 -19.73 -20.22 35.59
CA TRP A 280 -20.43 -21.22 36.39
C TRP A 280 -21.06 -22.34 35.54
N GLN A 281 -21.59 -22.02 34.36
CA GLN A 281 -22.10 -23.07 33.45
C GLN A 281 -21.00 -24.07 33.06
N LYS A 282 -19.77 -23.60 32.80
CA LYS A 282 -18.65 -24.49 32.48
C LYS A 282 -18.26 -25.36 33.68
N VAL A 283 -18.12 -24.75 34.86
CA VAL A 283 -17.81 -25.47 36.11
C VAL A 283 -18.89 -26.52 36.42
N ARG A 284 -20.17 -26.12 36.34
CA ARG A 284 -21.34 -26.98 36.52
C ARG A 284 -21.28 -28.23 35.65
N ASN A 285 -21.03 -28.07 34.36
CA ASN A 285 -20.98 -29.19 33.43
C ASN A 285 -19.90 -30.20 33.82
N VAL A 286 -18.73 -29.74 34.28
CA VAL A 286 -17.64 -30.64 34.70
C VAL A 286 -17.92 -31.29 36.06
N VAL A 287 -18.45 -30.52 37.02
CA VAL A 287 -18.76 -31.03 38.37
C VAL A 287 -19.91 -32.04 38.34
N GLU A 288 -20.94 -31.83 37.53
CA GLU A 288 -22.06 -32.79 37.39
C GLU A 288 -21.63 -34.10 36.70
N MET A 289 -20.55 -34.09 35.91
CA MET A 289 -19.96 -35.31 35.34
C MET A 289 -19.06 -36.06 36.34
N ASN A 290 -18.75 -35.49 37.50
CA ASN A 290 -17.94 -36.13 38.51
C ASN A 290 -18.75 -37.20 39.26
N ALA A 291 -18.25 -38.45 39.27
CA ALA A 291 -18.92 -39.58 39.90
C ALA A 291 -19.13 -39.43 41.42
N ASN A 292 -18.33 -38.58 42.09
CA ASN A 292 -18.45 -38.34 43.53
C ASN A 292 -19.51 -37.30 43.89
N VAL A 293 -20.14 -36.66 42.90
CA VAL A 293 -21.14 -35.61 43.10
C VAL A 293 -22.50 -36.07 42.59
N ARG A 294 -23.54 -35.94 43.42
CA ARG A 294 -24.92 -36.20 43.03
C ARG A 294 -25.71 -34.90 42.98
N SER A 295 -26.39 -34.67 41.86
CA SER A 295 -27.37 -33.59 41.76
C SER A 295 -28.74 -34.07 42.22
N ALA A 296 -29.38 -33.31 43.09
CA ALA A 296 -30.75 -33.58 43.56
C ALA A 296 -31.55 -32.27 43.64
N GLN A 297 -32.87 -32.39 43.76
CA GLN A 297 -33.74 -31.28 44.17
C GLN A 297 -34.15 -31.53 45.61
N ARG A 298 -33.93 -30.55 46.48
CA ARG A 298 -34.28 -30.64 47.90
C ARG A 298 -35.02 -29.38 48.30
N GLN A 299 -35.94 -29.54 49.24
CA GLN A 299 -36.59 -28.43 49.90
C GLN A 299 -35.65 -27.93 51.01
N ASP A 300 -35.29 -26.66 50.95
CA ASP A 300 -34.53 -25.99 52.00
C ASP A 300 -35.40 -25.79 53.25
N ARG A 301 -34.79 -25.43 54.39
CA ARG A 301 -35.50 -25.13 55.64
C ARG A 301 -36.57 -24.05 55.49
N ASN A 302 -36.37 -23.15 54.52
CA ASN A 302 -37.27 -22.06 54.19
C ASN A 302 -38.47 -22.50 53.32
N GLY A 303 -38.56 -23.79 52.98
CA GLY A 303 -39.59 -24.33 52.11
C GLY A 303 -39.34 -24.14 50.61
N GLU A 304 -38.25 -23.47 50.23
CA GLU A 304 -37.85 -23.25 48.84
C GLU A 304 -37.24 -24.53 48.23
N ILE A 305 -37.65 -24.88 47.01
CA ILE A 305 -37.09 -26.03 46.29
C ILE A 305 -35.90 -25.55 45.48
N ALA A 306 -34.71 -26.02 45.82
CA ALA A 306 -33.47 -25.68 45.11
C ALA A 306 -32.78 -26.93 44.55
N ARG A 307 -32.05 -26.74 43.44
CA ARG A 307 -31.13 -27.77 42.94
C ARG A 307 -29.87 -27.73 43.79
N VAL A 308 -29.52 -28.89 44.35
CA VAL A 308 -28.42 -29.06 45.30
C VAL A 308 -27.41 -30.07 44.78
N TRP A 309 -26.18 -29.94 45.24
CA TRP A 309 -25.13 -30.93 45.06
C TRP A 309 -24.77 -31.56 46.40
N GLU A 310 -24.61 -32.87 46.37
CA GLU A 310 -24.24 -33.70 47.50
C GLU A 310 -22.97 -34.50 47.15
N TRP A 311 -22.02 -34.56 48.08
CA TRP A 311 -20.82 -35.36 47.92
C TRP A 311 -21.07 -36.78 48.43
N ILE A 312 -20.87 -37.78 47.56
CA ILE A 312 -21.05 -39.21 47.86
C ILE A 312 -19.70 -39.95 47.93
N GLY A 313 -18.61 -39.29 47.55
CA GLY A 313 -17.26 -39.85 47.66
C GLY A 313 -16.84 -40.13 49.10
N ALA A 314 -15.74 -40.89 49.28
CA ALA A 314 -15.21 -41.20 50.60
C ALA A 314 -14.87 -39.91 51.38
N VAL A 315 -15.35 -39.82 52.62
CA VAL A 315 -15.14 -38.68 53.50
C VAL A 315 -14.18 -39.09 54.63
N ALA A 316 -13.20 -38.26 54.96
CA ALA A 316 -12.16 -38.57 55.94
C ALA A 316 -12.70 -39.01 57.32
N GLY A 317 -13.87 -38.50 57.74
CA GLY A 317 -14.53 -38.91 58.99
C GLY A 317 -15.00 -40.37 58.99
N GLN A 318 -15.56 -40.85 57.88
CA GLN A 318 -16.13 -42.21 57.80
C GLN A 318 -15.06 -43.31 57.74
N VAL A 319 -13.85 -43.00 57.24
CA VAL A 319 -12.75 -43.98 57.16
C VAL A 319 -12.29 -44.36 58.58
N THR A 320 -12.14 -43.37 59.46
CA THR A 320 -11.72 -43.61 60.86
C THR A 320 -12.73 -44.44 61.63
N GLU A 321 -14.04 -44.26 61.37
CA GLU A 321 -15.10 -45.01 62.03
C GLU A 321 -15.20 -46.45 61.49
N ARG A 322 -14.96 -46.65 60.19
CA ARG A 322 -14.92 -47.96 59.54
C ARG A 322 -13.67 -48.76 59.93
N GLU A 323 -12.54 -48.10 60.16
CA GLU A 323 -11.32 -48.71 60.72
C GLU A 323 -11.46 -48.99 62.23
N ARG A 324 -12.07 -48.09 63.01
CA ARG A 324 -12.41 -48.36 64.42
C ARG A 324 -13.30 -49.58 64.57
N ARG A 325 -14.31 -49.73 63.71
CA ARG A 325 -15.18 -50.93 63.67
C ARG A 325 -14.44 -52.20 63.24
N LYS A 326 -13.34 -52.11 62.48
CA LYS A 326 -12.50 -53.27 62.12
C LYS A 326 -11.50 -53.68 63.21
N SER A 327 -11.13 -52.77 64.12
CA SER A 327 -10.19 -53.07 65.22
C SER A 327 -10.75 -53.97 66.34
N GLY A 328 -12.03 -54.33 66.29
CA GLY A 328 -12.70 -55.16 67.31
C GLY A 328 -12.62 -56.69 67.11
N ARG A 329 -11.92 -57.19 66.09
CA ARG A 329 -11.67 -58.64 65.92
C ARG A 329 -10.19 -58.95 66.11
N VAL A 330 -9.78 -59.05 67.38
CA VAL A 330 -8.58 -59.82 67.75
C VAL A 330 -9.04 -61.27 67.95
N SER A 331 -8.78 -62.11 66.96
CA SER A 331 -8.96 -63.56 67.08
C SER A 331 -7.75 -64.14 67.82
N TRP A 332 -7.91 -64.40 69.11
CA TRP A 332 -7.01 -65.31 69.85
C TRP A 332 -7.49 -66.73 69.55
N GLY A 333 -6.75 -67.46 68.72
CA GLY A 333 -7.13 -68.80 68.28
C GLY A 333 -5.94 -69.60 67.77
N GLU A 334 -5.26 -70.23 68.73
CA GLU A 334 -4.64 -71.56 68.70
C GLU A 334 -3.70 -71.97 67.55
N PHE A 335 -2.42 -72.11 67.90
CA PHE A 335 -1.43 -72.86 67.14
C PHE A 335 -1.79 -74.35 67.12
N GLY A 336 -1.82 -74.95 65.94
CA GLY A 336 -1.90 -76.40 65.74
C GLY A 336 -1.22 -76.79 64.43
N GLU A 337 -0.18 -77.62 64.56
CA GLU A 337 0.84 -77.98 63.57
C GLU A 337 0.32 -78.72 62.33
N ALA A 338 0.74 -78.25 61.15
CA ALA A 338 1.04 -78.95 59.88
C ALA A 338 0.91 -77.90 58.75
N SER A 339 1.88 -77.55 57.91
CA SER A 339 3.11 -78.19 57.47
C SER A 339 4.09 -77.13 56.89
N SER A 340 5.36 -77.43 57.10
CA SER A 340 6.68 -76.93 56.66
C SER A 340 6.88 -75.86 55.55
N PRO A 341 8.09 -75.23 55.55
CA PRO A 341 8.35 -73.91 54.98
C PRO A 341 9.03 -73.96 53.60
N VAL A 342 8.80 -72.94 52.78
CA VAL A 342 9.73 -72.56 51.71
C VAL A 342 10.07 -71.09 51.88
N SER A 343 11.24 -70.87 52.48
CA SER A 343 12.03 -69.67 52.29
C SER A 343 12.67 -69.77 50.91
N GLY A 344 12.49 -68.75 50.09
CA GLY A 344 13.04 -68.67 48.74
C GLY A 344 13.02 -67.23 48.29
N THR A 345 14.08 -66.50 48.63
CA THR A 345 14.50 -65.30 47.93
C THR A 345 14.85 -65.70 46.51
N ASP A 346 14.02 -65.38 45.53
CA ASP A 346 14.40 -65.40 44.12
C ASP A 346 13.69 -64.28 43.38
N GLY A 347 14.49 -63.52 42.63
CA GLY A 347 14.07 -62.37 41.85
C GLY A 347 13.02 -62.76 40.81
N GLY A 348 11.85 -62.11 40.89
CA GLY A 348 10.86 -62.09 39.83
C GLY A 348 11.18 -60.97 38.82
N PRO A 349 10.90 -61.19 37.52
CA PRO A 349 11.43 -60.39 36.42
C PRO A 349 10.78 -59.02 36.26
N GLU A 350 11.59 -58.10 35.74
CA GLU A 350 11.28 -56.75 35.31
C GLU A 350 9.97 -56.67 34.51
N VAL A 351 8.95 -56.02 35.09
CA VAL A 351 7.71 -55.71 34.39
C VAL A 351 7.98 -54.56 33.42
N VAL A 352 8.17 -54.91 32.16
CA VAL A 352 8.19 -54.01 31.02
C VAL A 352 6.88 -53.20 31.01
N GLN A 353 6.98 -51.89 31.23
CA GLN A 353 5.89 -50.95 31.05
C GLN A 353 5.48 -50.93 29.56
N GLN A 354 4.41 -51.65 29.21
CA GLN A 354 3.78 -51.49 27.90
C GLN A 354 3.04 -50.13 27.86
N LYS A 355 3.64 -49.23 27.08
CA LYS A 355 3.12 -47.91 26.75
C LYS A 355 1.93 -48.07 25.80
N TRP A 356 0.74 -47.64 26.24
CA TRP A 356 -0.46 -47.56 25.41
C TRP A 356 -0.19 -46.65 24.19
N GLN A 357 -0.44 -47.16 22.99
CA GLN A 357 -0.45 -46.37 21.75
C GLN A 357 -1.89 -46.18 21.29
N GLU A 358 -2.30 -44.92 21.18
CA GLU A 358 -3.63 -44.51 20.71
C GLU A 358 -3.82 -44.80 19.22
N GLY A 359 -5.04 -45.22 18.90
CA GLY A 359 -5.46 -45.68 17.58
C GLY A 359 -5.50 -44.58 16.51
N ARG A 360 -5.27 -45.02 15.27
CA ARG A 360 -5.32 -44.22 14.04
C ARG A 360 -6.76 -43.80 13.68
N PRO A 361 -6.93 -42.70 12.93
CA PRO A 361 -8.24 -42.28 12.43
C PRO A 361 -8.73 -43.20 11.31
N ILE A 362 -10.02 -43.52 11.34
CA ILE A 362 -10.76 -44.19 10.28
C ILE A 362 -11.10 -43.12 9.22
N TYR A 363 -10.77 -43.40 7.96
CA TYR A 363 -11.11 -42.57 6.79
C TYR A 363 -12.61 -42.55 6.51
#